data_AF-A0A8J9S8Y0-F1
#
_entry.id   AF-A0A8J9S8Y0-F1
#
_cell.length_a   1.000
_cell.length_b   1.000
_cell.length_c   1.000
_cell.angle_alpha   90.00
_cell.angle_beta   90.00
_cell.angle_gamma   90.00
#
_symmetry.space_group_name_H-M   'P 1'
#
loop_
_entity.id
_entity.type
_entity.pdbx_description
1 polymer ?
#
loop_
_entity_poly.entity_id
_entity_poly.type
_entity_poly.pdbx_seq_one_letter_code
_entity_poly.pdbx_strand_id
1 'polypeptide(L)'
;MPIDYYRLNFCLPEAGAKMDDENLGEFLSGDRIQSSPYVLQMKNDMFCEQLCMADLGRGEQPGVQPNKFVKAIRKNYHNNWIVDNLSSA
;
A
#
# COMPACT_ATOMS: atom_id res chain seq x y z
N MET A 1 0.05 -12.95 -11.41
CA MET A 1 0.91 -11.81 -11.01
C MET A 1 0.18 -11.02 -9.95
N PRO A 2 0.81 -10.73 -8.80
CA PRO A 2 0.19 -9.91 -7.75
C PRO A 2 -0.22 -8.54 -8.31
N ILE A 3 -1.27 -7.96 -7.74
CA ILE A 3 -1.74 -6.62 -8.11
C ILE A 3 -0.87 -5.61 -7.34
N ASP A 4 -0.21 -4.69 -8.02
CA ASP A 4 0.57 -3.65 -7.33
C ASP A 4 -0.35 -2.75 -6.48
N TYR A 5 0.14 -2.27 -5.33
CA TYR A 5 -0.64 -1.46 -4.38
C TYR A 5 -1.33 -0.26 -5.05
N TYR A 6 -0.56 0.59 -5.72
CA TYR A 6 -1.06 1.79 -6.40
C TYR A 6 -1.84 1.52 -7.70
N ARG A 7 -2.09 0.25 -8.08
CA ARG A 7 -3.08 -0.07 -9.12
C ARG A 7 -4.50 -0.01 -8.58
N LEU A 8 -4.70 -0.12 -7.28
CA LEU A 8 -5.97 0.15 -6.62
C LEU A 8 -6.00 1.64 -6.22
N ASN A 9 -7.20 2.17 -6.01
CA ASN A 9 -7.38 3.61 -5.76
C ASN A 9 -7.07 3.97 -4.30
N PHE A 10 -5.87 3.64 -3.83
CA PHE A 10 -5.37 4.02 -2.52
C PHE A 10 -4.73 5.41 -2.55
N CYS A 11 -4.51 6.00 -1.37
CA CYS A 11 -3.82 7.28 -1.24
C CYS A 11 -2.40 7.22 -1.82
N LEU A 12 -2.05 8.19 -2.65
CA LEU A 12 -0.71 8.36 -3.19
C LEU A 12 0.09 9.36 -2.34
N PRO A 13 1.42 9.19 -2.21
CA PRO A 13 2.28 10.23 -1.65
C PRO A 13 2.23 11.51 -2.50
N GLU A 14 2.41 12.68 -1.88
CA GLU A 14 2.34 13.98 -2.59
C GLU A 14 3.32 14.07 -3.77
N ALA A 15 4.53 13.50 -3.62
CA ALA A 15 5.56 13.46 -4.67
C ALA A 15 5.45 12.24 -5.59
N GLY A 16 4.36 11.47 -5.50
CA GLY A 16 4.18 10.19 -6.16
C GLY A 16 4.88 9.03 -5.45
N ALA A 17 4.47 7.81 -5.79
CA ALA A 17 5.11 6.59 -5.31
C ALA A 17 6.53 6.48 -5.88
N LYS A 18 7.52 6.38 -5.01
CA LYS A 18 8.93 6.19 -5.37
C LYS A 18 9.36 4.78 -4.99
N MET A 19 10.28 4.21 -5.76
CA MET A 19 10.99 3.01 -5.31
C MET A 19 11.89 3.43 -4.15
N ASP A 20 11.88 2.65 -3.08
CA ASP A 20 12.78 2.88 -1.96
C ASP A 20 14.20 2.42 -2.29
N ASP A 21 15.19 2.93 -1.56
CA ASP A 21 16.59 2.53 -1.73
C ASP A 21 16.79 1.13 -1.13
N GLU A 22 16.63 0.11 -1.97
CA GLU A 22 16.79 -1.29 -1.59
C GLU A 22 18.22 -1.58 -1.10
N ASN A 23 18.34 -2.34 -0.02
CA ASN A 23 19.64 -2.88 0.36
C ASN A 23 20.09 -3.95 -0.66
N LEU A 24 21.38 -4.30 -0.66
CA LEU A 24 21.94 -5.25 -1.64
C LEU A 24 21.23 -6.62 -1.62
N GLY A 25 20.71 -7.05 -0.47
CA GLY A 25 19.98 -8.31 -0.34
C GLY A 25 18.59 -8.26 -0.97
N GLU A 26 17.86 -7.16 -0.77
CA GLU A 26 16.54 -6.89 -1.37
C GLU A 26 16.63 -6.78 -2.89
N PHE A 27 17.65 -6.07 -3.38
CA PHE A 27 17.88 -5.92 -4.81
C PHE A 27 18.14 -7.28 -5.49
N LEU A 28 18.94 -8.15 -4.86
CA LEU A 28 19.22 -9.49 -5.38
C LEU A 28 18.01 -10.42 -5.29
N SER A 29 17.15 -10.22 -4.30
CA SER A 29 15.89 -10.96 -4.15
C SER A 29 14.82 -10.49 -5.14
N GLY A 30 15.01 -9.31 -5.74
CA GLY A 30 14.08 -8.71 -6.68
C GLY A 30 12.83 -8.18 -6.00
N ASP A 31 12.98 -7.70 -4.77
CA ASP A 31 11.90 -7.04 -4.06
C ASP A 31 11.46 -5.78 -4.81
N ARG A 32 10.27 -5.29 -4.49
CA ARG A 32 9.75 -4.05 -5.09
C ARG A 32 9.14 -3.22 -3.99
N ILE A 33 9.99 -2.47 -3.32
CA ILE A 33 9.59 -1.63 -2.19
C ILE A 33 9.19 -0.26 -2.72
N GLN A 34 7.98 0.19 -2.38
CA GLN A 34 7.46 1.49 -2.78
C GLN A 34 7.15 2.33 -1.55
N SER A 35 7.48 3.62 -1.61
CA SER A 35 7.17 4.57 -0.55
C SER A 35 5.67 4.63 -0.28
N SER A 36 5.30 4.78 0.99
CA SER A 36 3.92 4.95 1.43
C SER A 36 3.66 6.42 1.81
N PRO A 37 2.40 6.91 1.75
CA PRO A 37 2.05 8.24 2.21
C PRO A 37 1.90 8.31 3.76
N TYR A 38 1.95 7.17 4.46
CA TYR A 38 1.79 7.11 5.91
C TYR A 38 3.06 7.56 6.61
N VAL A 39 2.94 8.53 7.52
CA VAL A 39 4.03 9.02 8.36
C VAL A 39 3.81 8.49 9.77
N LEU A 40 4.71 7.61 10.23
CA LEU A 40 4.68 7.04 11.57
C LEU A 40 5.85 7.63 12.36
N GLN A 41 5.58 8.14 13.56
CA GLN A 41 6.59 8.72 14.44
C GLN A 41 6.73 7.86 15.71
N MET A 42 7.89 7.25 15.88
CA MET A 42 8.16 6.41 17.06
C MET A 42 8.16 7.28 18.34
N LYS A 43 7.56 6.74 19.41
CA LYS A 43 7.37 7.43 20.71
C LYS A 43 6.47 8.68 20.67
N ASN A 44 5.70 8.86 19.60
CA ASN A 44 4.70 9.92 19.52
C ASN A 44 3.32 9.28 19.31
N ASP A 45 2.39 9.53 20.23
CA ASP A 45 1.03 9.00 20.14
C ASP A 45 0.21 9.86 19.18
N MET A 46 -0.26 9.25 18.09
CA MET A 46 -1.07 9.90 17.07
C MET A 46 -2.40 9.16 16.93
N PHE A 47 -3.52 9.88 16.98
CA PHE A 47 -4.86 9.31 16.90
C PHE A 47 -5.69 10.02 15.85
N CYS A 48 -6.45 9.24 15.08
CA CYS A 48 -7.41 9.75 14.10
C CYS A 48 -6.80 10.65 13.01
N GLU A 49 -5.49 10.53 12.74
CA GLU A 49 -4.83 11.25 11.66
C GLU A 49 -5.38 10.78 10.30
N GLN A 50 -6.02 11.70 9.59
CA GLN A 50 -6.59 11.42 8.29
C GLN A 50 -5.54 11.60 7.21
N LEU A 51 -5.20 10.50 6.54
CA LEU A 51 -4.25 10.52 5.44
C LEU A 51 -4.81 11.18 4.18
N CYS A 52 -5.91 10.64 3.63
CA CYS A 52 -6.59 11.16 2.46
C CYS A 52 -8.02 10.61 2.36
N MET A 53 -8.83 11.16 1.45
CA MET A 53 -10.10 10.54 1.03
C MET A 53 -9.90 9.86 -0.32
N ALA A 54 -10.27 8.59 -0.40
CA ALA A 54 -10.17 7.81 -1.64
C ALA A 54 -11.49 7.07 -1.91
N ASP A 55 -11.97 7.15 -3.15
CA ASP A 55 -13.14 6.41 -3.60
C ASP A 55 -12.72 5.03 -4.12
N LEU A 56 -12.99 3.97 -3.36
CA LEU A 56 -12.71 2.58 -3.75
C LEU A 56 -13.78 1.99 -4.69
N GLY A 57 -14.75 2.82 -5.09
CA GLY A 57 -15.91 2.45 -5.87
C GLY A 57 -16.99 1.76 -5.04
N ARG A 58 -18.10 1.44 -5.69
CA ARG A 58 -19.24 0.78 -5.03
C ARG A 58 -18.87 -0.64 -4.60
N GLY A 59 -19.29 -1.00 -3.38
CA GLY A 59 -19.24 -2.36 -2.89
C GLY A 59 -20.06 -3.33 -3.73
N GLU A 60 -19.95 -4.61 -3.41
CA GLU A 60 -20.66 -5.67 -4.11
C GLU A 60 -22.19 -5.52 -3.97
N GLN A 61 -22.91 -5.57 -5.10
CA GLN A 61 -24.37 -5.44 -5.15
C GLN A 61 -24.96 -6.45 -6.14
N PRO A 62 -26.12 -7.08 -5.83
CA PRO A 62 -26.80 -7.98 -6.76
C PRO A 62 -27.13 -7.28 -8.09
N GLY A 63 -26.82 -7.94 -9.21
CA GLY A 63 -27.09 -7.41 -10.56
C GLY A 63 -26.13 -6.32 -11.05
N VAL A 64 -25.15 -5.90 -10.24
CA VAL A 64 -24.11 -4.93 -10.64
C VAL A 64 -22.77 -5.64 -10.81
N GLN A 65 -22.06 -5.32 -11.90
CA GLN A 65 -20.73 -5.89 -12.11
C GLN A 65 -19.75 -5.40 -11.02
N PRO A 66 -18.96 -6.31 -10.41
CA PRO A 66 -18.02 -5.92 -9.36
C PRO A 66 -16.92 -5.02 -9.90
N ASN A 67 -16.58 -4.00 -9.12
CA ASN A 67 -15.50 -3.08 -9.45
C ASN A 67 -14.12 -3.74 -9.30
N LYS A 68 -13.05 -3.02 -9.65
CA LYS A 68 -11.67 -3.54 -9.58
C LYS A 68 -11.25 -3.95 -8.17
N PHE A 69 -11.67 -3.19 -7.15
CA PHE A 69 -11.34 -3.44 -5.75
C PHE A 69 -12.00 -4.72 -5.23
N VAL A 70 -13.31 -4.90 -5.47
CA VAL A 70 -14.04 -6.14 -5.15
C VAL A 70 -13.42 -7.35 -5.84
N LYS A 71 -13.06 -7.21 -7.12
CA LYS A 71 -12.37 -8.28 -7.87
C LYS A 71 -11.00 -8.61 -7.26
N ALA A 72 -10.28 -7.64 -6.72
CA ALA A 72 -8.99 -7.86 -6.05
C ALA A 72 -9.19 -8.62 -4.73
N ILE A 73 -10.16 -8.21 -3.90
CA ILE A 73 -10.49 -8.89 -2.64
C ILE A 73 -10.81 -10.38 -2.88
N ARG A 74 -11.69 -10.68 -3.84
CA ARG A 74 -12.05 -12.08 -4.20
C ARG A 74 -10.86 -12.93 -4.66
N LYS A 75 -9.78 -12.29 -5.09
CA LYS A 75 -8.52 -12.95 -5.50
C LYS A 75 -7.49 -12.98 -4.36
N ASN A 76 -7.92 -12.83 -3.11
CA ASN A 76 -7.08 -12.82 -1.91
C ASN A 76 -5.95 -11.78 -2.00
N TYR A 77 -6.30 -10.59 -2.48
CA TYR A 77 -5.38 -9.45 -2.48
C TYR A 77 -4.88 -9.16 -1.07
N HIS A 78 -3.57 -9.02 -0.94
CA HIS A 78 -2.88 -8.62 0.28
C HIS A 78 -1.65 -7.79 -0.10
N ASN A 79 -1.17 -6.98 0.85
CA ASN A 79 0.05 -6.20 0.76
C ASN A 79 0.84 -6.34 2.07
N ASN A 80 2.16 -6.28 1.96
CA ASN A 80 3.06 -6.28 3.11
C ASN A 80 3.60 -4.86 3.32
N TRP A 81 3.76 -4.47 4.58
CA TRP A 81 4.29 -3.16 4.94
C TRP A 81 5.62 -3.33 5.65
N ILE A 82 6.56 -2.47 5.29
CA ILE A 82 7.80 -2.27 6.02
C ILE A 82 7.62 -0.96 6.78
N VAL A 83 7.58 -1.04 8.11
CA VAL A 83 7.41 0.13 8.99
C VAL A 83 8.76 0.71 9.38
N ASP A 84 9.75 -0.16 9.51
CA ASP A 84 11.11 0.20 9.84
C ASP A 84 12.06 -0.69 9.07
N ASN A 85 13.08 -0.09 8.48
CA ASN A 85 14.16 -0.78 7.77
C ASN A 85 15.48 -0.74 8.58
N LEU A 86 15.39 -0.65 9.91
CA LEU A 86 16.55 -0.75 10.78
C LEU A 86 17.12 -2.17 10.76
N SER A 87 18.41 -2.27 10.45
CA SER A 87 19.18 -3.49 10.66
C SER A 87 19.22 -3.82 12.16
N SER A 88 18.81 -5.02 12.53
CA SER A 88 19.13 -5.57 13.85
C SER A 88 20.64 -5.76 13.93
N ALA A 89 21.32 -4.97 14.76
CA ALA A 89 22.68 -5.26 15.19
C ALA A 89 22.70 -6.46 16.15
#